data_AF-A0A1H8XDF6-F1
#
_entry.id   AF-A0A1H8XDF6-F1
#
_cell.length_a   1.000
_cell.length_b   1.000
_cell.length_c   1.000
_cell.angle_alpha   90.00
_cell.angle_beta   90.00
_cell.angle_gamma   90.00
#
_symmetry.space_group_name_H-M   'P 1'
#
loop_
_entity.id
_entity.type
_entity.pdbx_description
1 polymer ?
#
loop_
_entity_poly.entity_id
_entity_poly.type
_entity_poly.pdbx_seq_one_letter_code
_entity_poly.pdbx_strand_id
1 'polypeptide(L)'
;MFARRLHRQARIRQIEDILREAVVGEDPPDDGIAEPGMVLTVRYDGSATAETFLLGSRDETEQDDLEVCSPDSPLGRALAGAKPGERRTCRVSNGAAVRVTLIDAEPYGRFRRLGP
;
A
#
# COMPACT_ATOMS: atom_id res chain seq x y z
N MET A 1 -9.66 44.01 1.47
CA MET A 1 -9.58 43.82 0.01
C MET A 1 -8.41 42.89 -0.29
N PHE A 2 -8.70 41.73 -0.90
CA PHE A 2 -7.76 40.83 -1.59
C PHE A 2 -6.71 40.12 -0.70
N ALA A 3 -6.97 38.94 -0.15
CA ALA A 3 -7.09 37.68 -0.90
C ALA A 3 -6.11 37.60 -2.09
N ARG A 4 -5.06 36.79 -1.96
CA ARG A 4 -4.73 35.72 -2.92
C ARG A 4 -3.29 35.26 -2.78
N ARG A 5 -3.17 33.93 -2.90
CA ARG A 5 -2.06 33.18 -3.50
C ARG A 5 -0.84 33.00 -2.61
N LEU A 6 -0.78 31.86 -1.93
CA LEU A 6 -0.27 30.61 -2.51
C LEU A 6 1.22 30.77 -2.84
N HIS A 7 2.07 30.14 -2.03
CA HIS A 7 3.21 29.30 -2.44
C HIS A 7 4.14 29.17 -1.22
N ARG A 8 4.09 28.03 -0.54
CA ARG A 8 5.00 26.90 -0.73
C ARG A 8 6.07 26.89 0.37
N GLN A 9 6.01 25.77 1.09
CA GLN A 9 7.12 25.03 1.68
C GLN A 9 7.61 25.38 3.09
N ALA A 10 7.81 24.28 3.82
CA ALA A 10 8.77 24.09 4.90
C ALA A 10 8.32 24.38 6.34
N ARG A 11 7.30 23.64 6.85
CA ARG A 11 7.24 23.40 8.31
C ARG A 11 6.41 22.23 8.83
N ILE A 12 6.43 21.08 8.15
CA ILE A 12 6.30 19.79 8.85
C ILE A 12 7.34 18.83 8.27
N ARG A 13 8.59 19.00 8.75
CA ARG A 13 9.59 17.93 8.83
C ARG A 13 9.60 17.52 10.31
N GLN A 14 9.07 16.35 10.64
CA GLN A 14 9.14 15.65 11.94
C GLN A 14 8.02 14.60 11.86
N ILE A 15 8.21 13.28 11.80
CA ILE A 15 9.33 12.37 12.00
C ILE A 15 8.92 11.14 11.16
N GLU A 16 9.76 10.66 10.25
CA GLU A 16 9.84 9.21 10.00
C GLU A 16 11.35 8.90 9.98
N ASP A 17 12.03 9.34 11.04
CA ASP A 17 13.19 8.62 11.53
C ASP A 17 12.62 7.55 12.48
N ILE A 18 13.34 6.43 12.63
CA ILE A 18 13.17 5.44 13.70
C ILE A 18 12.23 4.25 13.37
N LEU A 19 12.92 3.14 13.01
CA LEU A 19 12.61 1.71 13.21
C LEU A 19 11.84 1.02 12.08
N ARG A 20 12.46 0.18 11.25
CA ARG A 20 13.13 -1.08 11.62
C ARG A 20 12.19 -2.02 12.36
N GLU A 21 11.13 -2.44 11.68
CA GLU A 21 10.58 -3.79 11.80
C GLU A 21 10.38 -4.30 10.38
N ALA A 22 11.47 -4.77 9.79
CA ALA A 22 11.35 -5.82 8.80
C ALA A 22 10.66 -6.97 9.53
N VAL A 23 9.41 -7.24 9.17
CA VAL A 23 8.79 -8.53 9.50
C VAL A 23 9.53 -9.54 8.63
N VAL A 24 10.71 -9.94 9.11
CA VAL A 24 11.58 -10.89 8.46
C VAL A 24 10.92 -12.26 8.59
N GLY A 25 10.43 -12.80 7.46
CA GLY A 25 10.70 -14.19 7.12
C GLY A 25 9.59 -15.22 7.29
N GLU A 26 8.35 -14.85 7.61
CA GLU A 26 7.22 -15.78 7.55
C GLU A 26 6.14 -15.25 6.60
N ASP A 27 5.75 -16.07 5.63
CA ASP A 27 4.56 -15.78 4.81
C ASP A 27 3.37 -15.62 5.76
N PRO A 28 2.61 -14.52 5.66
CA PRO A 28 1.37 -14.36 6.42
C PRO A 28 0.38 -15.49 6.09
N PRO A 29 -0.58 -15.76 7.00
CA PRO A 29 -1.61 -16.76 6.75
C PRO A 29 -2.41 -16.41 5.48
N ASP A 30 -2.84 -17.43 4.73
CA ASP A 30 -3.74 -17.28 3.60
C ASP A 30 -5.19 -17.09 4.09
N ASP A 31 -5.45 -15.96 4.75
CA ASP A 31 -6.75 -15.62 5.38
C ASP A 31 -7.46 -14.41 4.73
N GLY A 32 -6.83 -13.84 3.70
CA GLY A 32 -7.36 -12.70 2.95
C GLY A 32 -7.26 -11.37 3.69
N ILE A 33 -6.43 -11.25 4.72
CA ILE A 33 -6.21 -9.98 5.42
C ILE A 33 -5.02 -9.24 4.77
N ALA A 34 -5.19 -7.95 4.49
CA ALA A 34 -4.10 -7.13 3.99
C ALA A 34 -3.09 -6.81 5.11
N GLU A 35 -1.97 -7.52 5.12
CA GLU A 35 -0.86 -7.37 6.08
C GLU A 35 0.51 -7.47 5.38
N PRO A 36 1.61 -7.04 6.02
CA PRO A 36 2.94 -7.15 5.43
C PRO A 36 3.25 -8.57 4.95
N GLY A 37 3.82 -8.72 3.76
CA GLY A 37 4.06 -10.00 3.09
C GLY A 37 2.91 -10.48 2.20
N MET A 38 1.79 -9.75 2.15
CA MET A 38 0.69 -10.03 1.23
C MET A 38 0.84 -9.30 -0.10
N VAL A 39 0.49 -9.98 -1.18
CA VAL A 39 0.22 -9.40 -2.49
C VAL A 39 -1.22 -8.94 -2.51
N LEU A 40 -1.42 -7.64 -2.71
CA LEU A 40 -2.73 -7.01 -2.71
C LEU A 40 -3.12 -6.66 -4.13
N THR A 41 -4.31 -7.08 -4.55
CA THR A 41 -4.95 -6.57 -5.75
C THR A 41 -6.00 -5.55 -5.35
N VAL A 42 -5.92 -4.35 -5.89
CA VAL A 42 -6.81 -3.24 -5.53
C VAL A 42 -7.41 -2.59 -6.77
N ARG A 43 -8.57 -1.97 -6.59
CA ARG A 43 -9.19 -1.13 -7.63
C ARG A 43 -9.49 0.25 -7.06
N TYR A 44 -8.95 1.27 -7.72
CA TYR A 44 -9.26 2.66 -7.41
C TYR A 44 -10.62 3.06 -7.99
N ASP A 45 -11.39 3.85 -7.25
CA ASP A 45 -12.63 4.44 -7.75
C ASP A 45 -12.31 5.35 -8.95
N GLY A 46 -12.97 5.09 -10.08
CA GLY A 46 -12.72 5.80 -11.35
C GLY A 46 -11.69 5.13 -12.26
N SER A 47 -11.03 4.06 -11.81
CA SER A 47 -10.26 3.17 -12.68
C SER A 47 -11.06 1.93 -13.06
N ALA A 48 -10.95 1.50 -14.32
CA ALA A 48 -11.51 0.24 -14.80
C ALA A 48 -10.57 -0.95 -14.54
N THR A 49 -9.29 -0.68 -14.25
CA THR A 49 -8.26 -1.70 -14.04
C THR A 49 -7.96 -1.88 -12.57
N ALA A 50 -7.64 -3.12 -12.18
CA ALA A 50 -7.06 -3.41 -10.89
C ALA A 50 -5.52 -3.33 -10.99
N GLU A 51 -4.89 -3.02 -9.87
CA GLU A 51 -3.44 -2.95 -9.70
C GLU A 51 -3.01 -3.93 -8.61
N THR A 52 -1.86 -4.56 -8.81
CA THR A 52 -1.33 -5.59 -7.90
C THR A 52 0.05 -5.19 -7.41
N PHE A 53 0.27 -5.26 -6.11
CA PHE A 53 1.54 -4.91 -5.48
C PHE A 53 1.78 -5.71 -4.19
N LEU A 54 3.04 -5.86 -3.81
CA LEU A 54 3.43 -6.42 -2.51
C LEU A 54 3.35 -5.35 -1.42
N LEU A 55 2.65 -5.62 -0.32
CA LEU A 55 2.72 -4.80 0.88
C LEU A 55 3.96 -5.20 1.69
N GLY A 56 5.06 -4.47 1.57
CA GLY A 56 6.33 -4.88 2.17
C GLY A 56 7.50 -3.90 1.92
N SER A 57 8.72 -4.38 2.16
CA SER A 57 9.96 -3.64 1.85
C SER A 57 10.66 -4.20 0.62
N ARG A 58 11.36 -3.34 -0.13
CA ARG A 58 12.10 -3.73 -1.36
C ARG A 58 13.24 -4.72 -1.12
N ASP A 59 13.69 -4.88 0.12
CA ASP A 59 14.75 -5.84 0.46
C ASP A 59 14.34 -7.30 0.22
N GLU A 60 13.04 -7.59 0.04
CA GLU A 60 12.50 -8.94 -0.12
C GLU A 60 12.23 -9.34 -1.59
N THR A 61 12.23 -8.37 -2.51
CA THR A 61 11.93 -8.61 -3.94
C THR A 61 13.21 -8.59 -4.77
N GLU A 62 14.09 -9.57 -4.57
CA GLU A 62 15.37 -9.60 -5.30
C GLU A 62 15.22 -9.95 -6.80
N GLN A 63 14.06 -10.43 -7.29
CA GLN A 63 13.92 -10.94 -8.66
C GLN A 63 12.56 -10.75 -9.37
N ASP A 64 11.54 -10.13 -8.76
CA ASP A 64 10.21 -9.96 -9.39
C ASP A 64 9.96 -8.51 -9.82
N ASP A 65 9.40 -8.31 -11.02
CA ASP A 65 8.88 -7.02 -11.52
C ASP A 65 7.62 -6.53 -10.76
N LEU A 66 7.34 -7.11 -9.58
CA LEU A 66 6.20 -6.77 -8.76
C LEU A 66 6.44 -5.43 -8.05
N GLU A 67 5.47 -4.52 -8.17
CA GLU A 67 5.53 -3.26 -7.45
C GLU A 67 5.47 -3.48 -5.94
N VAL A 68 6.26 -2.73 -5.17
CA VAL A 68 6.32 -2.83 -3.71
C VAL A 68 5.77 -1.55 -3.08
N CYS A 69 4.75 -1.70 -2.25
CA CYS A 69 4.15 -0.65 -1.45
C CYS A 69 4.55 -0.80 0.02
N SER A 70 5.14 0.22 0.61
CA SER A 70 5.49 0.19 2.04
C SER A 70 4.21 0.19 2.91
N PRO A 71 4.17 -0.61 4.00
CA PRO A 71 3.10 -0.57 5.00
C PRO A 71 2.85 0.83 5.58
N ASP A 72 3.90 1.64 5.71
CA ASP A 72 3.84 3.00 6.25
C ASP A 72 3.40 4.04 5.21
N SER A 73 3.25 3.66 3.95
CA SER A 73 2.71 4.58 2.94
C SER A 73 1.26 4.95 3.24
N PRO A 74 0.74 6.09 2.73
CA PRO A 74 -0.68 6.43 2.87
C PRO A 74 -1.65 5.36 2.36
N LEU A 75 -1.24 4.59 1.35
CA LEU A 75 -2.02 3.48 0.80
C LEU A 75 -1.93 2.25 1.70
N GLY A 76 -0.71 1.85 2.08
CA GLY A 76 -0.45 0.72 2.98
C GLY A 76 -1.21 0.84 4.29
N ARG A 77 -1.11 2.00 4.96
CA ARG A 77 -1.86 2.27 6.21
C ARG A 77 -3.37 2.25 6.02
N ALA A 78 -3.88 2.63 4.86
CA ALA A 78 -5.32 2.63 4.59
C ALA A 78 -5.86 1.20 4.36
N LEU A 79 -5.04 0.33 3.76
CA LEU A 79 -5.38 -1.05 3.44
C LEU A 79 -5.04 -2.04 4.56
N ALA A 80 -4.15 -1.70 5.50
CA ALA A 80 -3.80 -2.56 6.62
C ALA A 80 -5.04 -3.10 7.35
N GLY A 81 -5.14 -4.43 7.45
CA GLY A 81 -6.26 -5.15 8.06
C GLY A 81 -7.54 -5.20 7.22
N ALA A 82 -7.53 -4.71 5.97
CA ALA A 82 -8.68 -4.81 5.09
C ALA A 82 -8.87 -6.23 4.56
N LYS A 83 -10.12 -6.57 4.22
CA LYS A 83 -10.50 -7.83 3.57
C LYS A 83 -11.02 -7.61 2.15
N PRO A 84 -10.93 -8.62 1.25
CA PRO A 84 -11.54 -8.57 -0.07
C PRO A 84 -12.99 -8.05 -0.04
N GLY A 85 -13.27 -7.10 -0.93
CA GLY A 85 -14.55 -6.40 -1.02
C GLY A 85 -14.64 -5.12 -0.18
N GLU A 86 -13.74 -4.90 0.78
CA GLU A 86 -13.75 -3.69 1.59
C GLU A 86 -13.22 -2.47 0.84
N ARG A 87 -13.85 -1.32 1.09
CA ARG A 87 -13.42 -0.02 0.56
C ARG A 87 -12.72 0.78 1.63
N ARG A 88 -11.52 1.24 1.32
CA ARG A 88 -10.69 2.08 2.17
C ARG A 88 -10.47 3.43 1.48
N THR A 89 -10.19 4.46 2.28
CA THR A 89 -9.89 5.80 1.77
C THR A 89 -8.46 6.15 2.13
N CYS A 90 -7.64 6.43 1.12
CA CYS A 90 -6.27 6.87 1.31
C CYS A 90 -6.12 8.32 0.81
N ARG A 91 -5.15 9.04 1.36
CA ARG A 91 -4.77 10.37 0.84
C ARG A 91 -3.57 10.22 -0.05
N VAL A 92 -3.69 10.63 -1.31
CA VAL A 92 -2.57 10.66 -2.23
C VAL A 92 -1.72 11.93 -2.01
N SER A 93 -0.52 11.95 -2.57
CA SER A 93 0.49 13.01 -2.40
C SER A 93 0.01 14.42 -2.78
N ASN A 94 -1.01 14.53 -3.64
CA ASN A 94 -1.63 15.82 -4.00
C ASN A 94 -2.67 16.33 -2.97
N GLY A 95 -2.93 15.57 -1.89
CA GLY A 95 -3.89 15.89 -0.84
C GLY A 95 -5.33 15.43 -1.10
N ALA A 96 -5.63 14.88 -2.28
CA ALA A 96 -6.94 14.32 -2.59
C ALA A 96 -7.18 13.00 -1.84
N ALA A 97 -8.43 12.77 -1.46
CA ALA A 97 -8.89 11.48 -0.96
C ALA A 97 -9.24 10.58 -2.15
N VAL A 98 -8.65 9.39 -2.20
CA VAL A 98 -8.95 8.37 -3.18
C VAL A 98 -9.55 7.18 -2.46
N ARG A 99 -10.59 6.60 -3.05
CA ARG A 99 -11.20 5.37 -2.56
C ARG A 99 -10.57 4.20 -3.30
N VAL A 100 -10.18 3.21 -2.53
CA VAL A 100 -9.56 1.98 -3.02
C VAL A 100 -10.35 0.80 -2.48
N THR A 101 -10.72 -0.12 -3.36
CA THR A 101 -11.37 -1.38 -2.98
C THR A 101 -10.30 -2.46 -2.98
N LEU A 102 -10.16 -3.20 -1.87
CA LEU A 102 -9.36 -4.41 -1.86
C LEU A 102 -10.13 -5.49 -2.63
N ILE A 103 -9.52 -6.02 -3.68
CA ILE A 103 -10.10 -7.07 -4.53
C ILE A 103 -9.64 -8.43 -4.06
N ASP A 104 -8.33 -8.57 -3.80
CA ASP A 104 -7.73 -9.80 -3.32
C ASP A 104 -6.52 -9.52 -2.42
N ALA A 105 -6.22 -10.46 -1.54
CA ALA A 105 -5.07 -10.42 -0.66
C ALA A 105 -4.57 -11.85 -0.44
N GLU A 106 -3.37 -12.15 -0.94
CA GLU A 106 -2.78 -13.49 -0.84
C GLU A 106 -1.30 -13.45 -0.43
N PRO A 107 -0.76 -14.48 0.25
CA PRO A 107 0.63 -14.46 0.67
C PRO A 107 1.61 -14.44 -0.52
N TYR A 108 2.70 -13.67 -0.42
CA TYR A 108 3.66 -13.54 -1.50
C TYR A 108 4.31 -14.87 -1.91
N GLY A 109 4.62 -15.76 -0.96
CA GLY A 109 5.10 -17.10 -1.29
C GLY A 109 4.08 -18.00 -1.99
N ARG A 110 2.78 -17.71 -1.91
CA ARG A 110 1.73 -18.35 -2.73
C ARG A 110 1.72 -17.77 -4.14
N PHE A 111 1.71 -16.45 -4.26
CA PHE A 111 1.73 -15.73 -5.54
C PHE A 111 2.91 -16.16 -6.43
N ARG A 112 4.13 -16.21 -5.87
CA ARG A 112 5.34 -16.63 -6.60
C ARG A 112 5.30 -18.07 -7.10
N ARG A 113 4.62 -18.98 -6.39
CA ARG A 113 4.54 -20.40 -6.77
C ARG A 113 3.59 -20.64 -7.94
N LEU A 114 2.57 -19.79 -8.09
CA LEU A 114 1.57 -19.92 -9.14
C LEU A 114 1.97 -19.18 -10.42
N GLY A 115 2.87 -18.20 -10.33
CA GLY A 115 3.24 -17.32 -11.44
C GLY A 115 2.11 -16.31 -11.74
N PRO A 116 2.44 -15.15 -12.32
CA PRO A 116 1.42 -14.19 -12.76
C PRO A 116 0.61 -14.70 -13.97
#